data_AF-A0A6J4NR51-F1
#
_entry.id   AF-A0A6J4NR51-F1
#
_cell.length_a   1.000
_cell.length_b   1.000
_cell.length_c   1.000
_cell.angle_alpha   90.00
_cell.angle_beta   90.00
_cell.angle_gamma   90.00
#
_symmetry.space_group_name_H-M   'P 1'
#
loop_
_entity.id
_entity.type
_entity.pdbx_description
1 polymer ?
#
loop_
_entity_poly.entity_id
_entity_poly.type
_entity_poly.pdbx_seq_one_letter_code
_entity_poly.pdbx_strand_id
1 'polypeptide(L)'
;MSARAASWLAWSLLVLVALILVAGLTLWSPDMGLYLTFALVAAPFAVVGALVVSRQPRNPIGWPFLVFAVVAAFVSFGDRYASYALVEHPGSLPGGDWAAWLSSGIWHPAFGFFVFAFLLFPDGRSTSVRWRRVAWFAAANYFMGGVLGLLWGPLLGELFPYAEPPFRLPEYFVLDIAFGVFLVCNFGLLALSAVSLVLRLRRAAATPGCGYAGLRGSFASNSSGSSMPSGCSRWSPRRAFSSSAMVA
;
A
#
# COMPACT_ATOMS: atom_id res chain seq x y z
N MET A 1 -20.37 -3.59 -3.67
CA MET A 1 -20.51 -2.17 -4.07
C MET A 1 -20.89 -2.09 -5.54
N SER A 2 -21.80 -1.19 -5.92
CA SER A 2 -22.04 -0.91 -7.35
C SER A 2 -20.83 -0.17 -7.93
N ALA A 3 -20.54 -0.36 -9.22
CA ALA A 3 -19.42 0.31 -9.89
C ALA A 3 -19.48 1.84 -9.76
N ARG A 4 -20.69 2.41 -9.76
CA ARG A 4 -20.94 3.84 -9.55
C ARG A 4 -20.57 4.27 -8.12
N ALA A 5 -21.00 3.54 -7.09
CA ALA A 5 -20.69 3.87 -5.70
C ALA A 5 -19.17 3.82 -5.42
N ALA A 6 -18.48 2.81 -5.95
CA ALA A 6 -17.03 2.71 -5.82
C ALA A 6 -16.29 3.88 -6.48
N SER A 7 -16.73 4.29 -7.68
CA SER A 7 -16.18 5.45 -8.38
C SER A 7 -16.40 6.75 -7.59
N TRP A 8 -17.63 6.99 -7.13
CA TRP A 8 -17.95 8.19 -6.32
C TRP A 8 -17.10 8.27 -5.04
N LEU A 9 -16.97 7.16 -4.32
CA LEU A 9 -16.13 7.12 -3.11
C LEU A 9 -14.65 7.37 -3.45
N ALA A 10 -14.14 6.81 -4.54
CA ALA A 10 -12.77 7.00 -4.97
C ALA A 10 -12.44 8.46 -5.31
N TRP A 11 -13.32 9.13 -6.06
CA TRP A 11 -13.18 10.56 -6.36
C TRP A 11 -13.36 11.44 -5.13
N SER A 12 -14.28 11.07 -4.22
CA SER A 12 -14.46 11.78 -2.94
C SER A 12 -13.20 11.72 -2.08
N LEU A 13 -12.52 10.57 -2.04
CA LEU A 13 -11.24 10.42 -1.33
C LEU A 13 -10.12 11.22 -1.99
N LEU A 14 -10.08 11.31 -3.32
CA LEU A 14 -9.13 12.18 -4.03
C LEU A 14 -9.37 13.66 -3.68
N VAL A 15 -10.62 14.10 -3.69
CA VAL A 15 -11.00 15.48 -3.30
C VAL A 15 -10.62 15.72 -1.85
N LEU A 16 -10.89 14.77 -0.95
CA LEU A 16 -10.48 14.86 0.45
C LEU A 16 -8.95 15.05 0.59
N VAL A 17 -8.15 14.24 -0.11
CA VAL A 17 -6.68 14.41 -0.13
C VAL A 17 -6.30 15.80 -0.59
N ALA A 18 -6.87 16.28 -1.70
CA ALA A 18 -6.59 17.62 -2.21
C ALA A 18 -6.96 18.72 -1.21
N LEU A 19 -8.10 18.61 -0.55
CA LEU A 19 -8.55 19.55 0.48
C LEU A 19 -7.61 19.56 1.69
N ILE A 20 -7.16 18.39 2.16
CA ILE A 20 -6.21 18.29 3.28
C ILE A 20 -4.88 18.97 2.92
N LEU A 21 -4.35 18.72 1.72
CA LEU A 21 -3.10 19.34 1.26
C LEU A 21 -3.26 20.86 1.13
N VAL A 22 -4.35 21.35 0.53
CA VAL A 22 -4.62 22.79 0.42
C VAL A 22 -4.79 23.43 1.80
N ALA A 23 -5.46 22.77 2.74
CA ALA A 23 -5.56 23.25 4.11
C ALA A 23 -4.17 23.38 4.77
N GLY A 24 -3.27 22.43 4.54
CA GLY A 24 -1.88 22.50 5.02
C GLY A 24 -1.07 23.67 4.43
N LEU A 25 -1.42 24.14 3.22
CA LEU A 25 -0.82 25.35 2.63
C LEU A 25 -1.27 26.64 3.33
N THR A 26 -2.48 26.66 3.89
CA THR A 26 -2.99 27.84 4.62
C THR A 26 -2.28 28.09 5.95
N LEU A 27 -1.68 27.04 6.51
CA LEU A 27 -0.86 27.09 7.72
C LEU A 27 0.58 27.37 7.31
N TRP A 28 0.96 28.65 7.36
CA TRP A 28 2.30 29.08 6.98
C TRP A 28 3.33 28.65 8.03
N SER A 29 4.40 28.03 7.56
CA SER A 29 5.60 27.67 8.33
C SER A 29 6.81 27.71 7.39
N PRO A 30 7.99 28.20 7.83
CA PRO A 30 9.22 28.19 7.07
C PRO A 30 9.71 26.76 6.81
N ASP A 31 9.46 25.82 7.73
CA ASP A 31 9.72 24.41 7.50
C ASP A 31 8.62 23.79 6.62
N MET A 32 9.06 23.27 5.48
CA MET A 32 8.24 22.66 4.43
C MET A 32 8.70 21.24 4.10
N GLY A 33 9.79 20.75 4.73
CA GLY A 33 10.47 19.55 4.29
C GLY A 33 9.59 18.31 4.36
N LEU A 34 9.04 18.04 5.55
CA LEU A 34 8.20 16.87 5.80
C LEU A 34 6.85 17.01 5.09
N TYR A 35 6.21 18.18 5.16
CA TYR A 35 5.02 18.52 4.37
C TYR A 35 5.16 18.18 2.89
N LEU A 36 6.18 18.72 2.21
CA LEU A 36 6.39 18.51 0.77
C LEU A 36 6.67 17.05 0.45
N THR A 37 7.46 16.37 1.28
CA THR A 37 7.76 14.93 1.11
C THR A 37 6.48 14.11 1.07
N PHE A 38 5.61 14.28 2.07
CA PHE A 38 4.35 13.53 2.12
C PHE A 38 3.30 14.02 1.13
N ALA A 39 3.28 15.31 0.78
CA ALA A 39 2.38 15.84 -0.26
C ALA A 39 2.72 15.29 -1.65
N LEU A 40 4.01 15.24 -2.00
CA LEU A 40 4.51 14.67 -3.26
C LEU A 40 4.27 13.16 -3.35
N VAL A 41 4.14 12.48 -2.22
CA VAL A 41 3.74 11.08 -2.16
C VAL A 41 2.21 10.94 -2.21
N ALA A 42 1.46 11.72 -1.44
CA ALA A 42 0.00 11.60 -1.36
C ALA A 42 -0.69 11.86 -2.70
N ALA A 43 -0.31 12.94 -3.40
CA ALA A 43 -0.97 13.34 -4.64
C ALA A 43 -0.97 12.27 -5.75
N PRO A 44 0.18 11.72 -6.18
CA PRO A 44 0.19 10.70 -7.23
C PRO A 44 -0.51 9.41 -6.80
N PHE A 45 -0.40 9.00 -5.53
CA PHE A 45 -1.07 7.79 -5.03
C PHE A 45 -2.59 7.97 -4.99
N ALA A 46 -3.08 9.16 -4.62
CA ALA A 46 -4.50 9.47 -4.67
C ALA A 46 -5.04 9.42 -6.10
N VAL A 47 -4.33 10.03 -7.05
CA VAL A 47 -4.72 10.06 -8.46
C VAL A 47 -4.75 8.65 -9.04
N VAL A 48 -3.68 7.88 -8.85
CA VAL A 48 -3.57 6.49 -9.34
C VAL A 48 -4.64 5.62 -8.69
N GLY A 49 -4.80 5.69 -7.36
CA GLY A 49 -5.82 4.93 -6.64
C GLY A 49 -7.23 5.23 -7.12
N ALA A 50 -7.58 6.51 -7.28
CA ALA A 50 -8.89 6.94 -7.78
C ALA A 50 -9.15 6.43 -9.21
N LEU A 51 -8.14 6.48 -10.07
CA LEU A 51 -8.21 5.99 -11.44
C LEU A 51 -8.40 4.47 -11.51
N VAL A 52 -7.68 3.73 -10.66
CA VAL A 52 -7.77 2.26 -10.60
C VAL A 52 -9.14 1.83 -10.10
N VAL A 53 -9.64 2.41 -8.99
CA VAL A 53 -10.95 2.04 -8.45
C VAL A 53 -12.09 2.41 -9.40
N SER A 54 -12.02 3.58 -10.05
CA SER A 54 -13.07 4.02 -10.98
C SER A 54 -13.14 3.20 -12.26
N ARG A 55 -11.99 2.76 -12.81
CA ARG A 55 -11.95 1.95 -14.03
C ARG A 55 -12.07 0.46 -13.79
N GLN A 56 -11.60 -0.04 -12.64
CA GLN A 56 -11.65 -1.45 -12.28
C GLN A 56 -12.17 -1.63 -10.86
N PRO A 57 -13.49 -1.44 -10.60
CA PRO A 57 -14.07 -1.57 -9.26
C PRO A 57 -13.91 -2.97 -8.64
N ARG A 58 -13.66 -3.99 -9.48
CA ARG A 58 -13.41 -5.37 -9.06
C ARG A 58 -11.95 -5.62 -8.65
N ASN A 59 -11.05 -4.67 -8.93
CA ASN A 59 -9.65 -4.75 -8.56
C ASN A 59 -9.46 -4.15 -7.15
N PRO A 60 -9.15 -4.97 -6.13
CA PRO A 60 -9.02 -4.49 -4.76
C PRO A 60 -7.79 -3.61 -4.54
N ILE A 61 -6.81 -3.60 -5.48
CA ILE A 61 -5.55 -2.87 -5.30
C ILE A 61 -5.76 -1.36 -5.17
N GLY A 62 -6.71 -0.77 -5.90
CA GLY A 62 -6.88 0.69 -5.92
C GLY A 62 -7.20 1.30 -4.55
N TRP A 63 -7.80 0.53 -3.64
CA TRP A 63 -8.16 0.98 -2.29
C TRP A 63 -6.95 1.23 -1.39
N PRO A 64 -5.98 0.29 -1.25
CA PRO A 64 -4.67 0.54 -0.64
C PRO A 64 -4.01 1.86 -1.05
N PHE A 65 -3.99 2.18 -2.35
CA PHE A 65 -3.39 3.42 -2.86
C PHE A 65 -4.12 4.65 -2.33
N LEU A 66 -5.46 4.63 -2.32
CA LEU A 66 -6.27 5.72 -1.76
C LEU A 66 -6.11 5.85 -0.25
N VAL A 67 -6.15 4.75 0.49
CA VAL A 67 -5.97 4.76 1.96
C VAL A 67 -4.61 5.34 2.33
N PHE A 68 -3.55 4.89 1.66
CA PHE A 68 -2.21 5.42 1.88
C PHE A 68 -2.12 6.91 1.56
N ALA A 69 -2.71 7.34 0.44
CA ALA A 69 -2.70 8.75 0.08
C ALA A 69 -3.41 9.65 1.11
N VAL A 70 -4.53 9.17 1.68
CA VAL A 70 -5.22 9.86 2.77
C VAL A 70 -4.33 9.94 4.00
N VAL A 71 -3.69 8.85 4.42
CA VAL A 71 -2.77 8.85 5.57
C VAL A 71 -1.59 9.80 5.33
N ALA A 72 -0.96 9.76 4.16
CA ALA A 72 0.14 10.66 3.80
C ALA A 72 -0.30 12.13 3.81
N ALA A 73 -1.50 12.45 3.31
CA ALA A 73 -2.05 13.80 3.40
C ALA A 73 -2.28 14.24 4.84
N PHE A 74 -2.78 13.36 5.72
CA PHE A 74 -2.94 13.66 7.14
C PHE A 74 -1.60 13.91 7.85
N VAL A 75 -0.57 13.11 7.56
CA VAL A 75 0.78 13.30 8.12
C VAL A 75 1.34 14.66 7.68
N SER A 76 1.22 14.95 6.38
CA SER A 76 1.61 16.24 5.78
C SER A 76 0.87 17.41 6.46
N PHE A 77 -0.44 17.30 6.68
CA PHE A 77 -1.21 18.34 7.35
C PHE A 77 -0.83 18.48 8.83
N GLY A 78 -0.69 17.37 9.57
CA GLY A 78 -0.35 17.40 10.99
C GLY A 78 1.03 17.99 11.26
N ASP A 79 1.98 17.82 10.33
CA ASP A 79 3.27 18.51 10.33
C ASP A 79 3.13 20.04 10.28
N ARG A 80 2.34 20.54 9.34
CA ARG A 80 2.06 21.97 9.20
C ARG A 80 1.29 22.52 10.39
N TYR A 81 0.33 21.75 10.88
CA TYR A 81 -0.46 22.12 12.05
C TYR A 81 0.39 22.20 13.31
N ALA A 82 1.25 21.21 13.55
CA ALA A 82 2.16 21.20 14.69
C ALA A 82 3.14 22.37 14.64
N SER A 83 3.82 22.57 13.50
CA SER A 83 4.73 23.71 13.29
C SER A 83 4.01 25.05 13.52
N TYR A 84 2.83 25.22 12.92
CA TYR A 84 2.08 26.47 13.06
C TYR A 84 1.64 26.72 14.52
N ALA A 85 1.09 25.71 15.20
CA ALA A 85 0.49 25.86 16.52
C ALA A 85 1.52 25.93 17.66
N LEU A 86 2.69 25.30 17.49
CA LEU A 86 3.72 25.19 18.54
C LEU A 86 4.91 26.13 18.31
N VAL A 87 5.22 26.49 17.06
CA VAL A 87 6.40 27.31 16.72
C VAL A 87 6.00 28.70 16.25
N GLU A 88 5.20 28.79 15.18
CA GLU A 88 4.91 30.08 14.53
C GLU A 88 3.93 30.94 15.33
N HIS A 89 2.89 30.32 15.88
CA HIS A 89 1.88 30.98 16.70
C HIS A 89 1.58 30.15 17.95
N PRO A 90 2.51 30.09 18.92
CA PRO A 90 2.36 29.28 20.13
C PRO A 90 1.04 29.57 20.86
N GLY A 91 0.23 28.53 21.08
CA GLY A 91 -1.04 28.64 21.81
C GLY A 91 -2.22 29.20 21.01
N SER A 92 -2.04 29.50 19.72
CA SER A 92 -3.13 29.98 18.84
C SER A 92 -4.16 28.90 18.50
N LEU A 93 -3.71 27.65 18.39
CA LEU A 93 -4.52 26.49 18.05
C LEU A 93 -4.31 25.39 19.10
N PRO A 94 -5.39 24.71 19.54
CA PRO A 94 -5.28 23.62 20.48
C PRO A 94 -4.72 22.35 19.83
N GLY A 95 -4.05 21.50 20.62
CA GLY A 95 -3.69 20.15 20.19
C GLY A 95 -2.52 20.03 19.22
N GLY A 96 -1.61 21.01 19.17
CA GLY A 96 -0.37 20.92 18.39
C GLY A 96 0.45 19.65 18.70
N ASP A 97 0.60 19.31 19.98
CA ASP A 97 1.30 18.10 20.42
C ASP A 97 0.64 16.81 19.91
N TRP A 98 -0.70 16.76 19.92
CA TRP A 98 -1.46 15.62 19.40
C TRP A 98 -1.32 15.47 17.88
N ALA A 99 -1.26 16.59 17.15
CA ALA A 99 -1.04 16.57 15.71
C ALA A 99 0.37 16.04 15.38
N ALA A 100 1.40 16.54 16.07
CA ALA A 100 2.78 16.04 15.94
C ALA A 100 2.88 14.54 16.26
N TRP A 101 2.27 14.13 17.38
CA TRP A 101 2.25 12.74 17.85
C TRP A 101 1.56 11.79 16.88
N LEU A 102 0.40 12.16 16.33
CA LEU A 102 -0.28 11.33 15.33
C LEU A 102 0.55 11.24 14.04
N SER A 103 1.09 12.37 13.57
CA SER A 103 1.87 12.43 12.34
C SER A 103 3.15 11.59 12.40
N SER A 104 3.80 11.48 13.57
CA SER A 104 5.03 10.71 13.73
C SER A 104 4.80 9.19 13.56
N GLY A 105 3.66 8.67 14.01
CA GLY A 105 3.42 7.22 14.10
C GLY A 105 2.50 6.63 13.02
N ILE A 106 1.45 7.36 12.59
CA ILE A 106 0.31 6.80 11.84
C ILE A 106 0.65 6.30 10.42
N TRP A 107 1.80 6.69 9.88
CA TRP A 107 2.22 6.33 8.54
C TRP A 107 2.71 4.89 8.43
N HIS A 108 3.21 4.27 9.51
CA HIS A 108 3.77 2.92 9.47
C HIS A 108 2.76 1.84 9.05
N PRO A 109 1.54 1.77 9.63
CA PRO A 109 0.54 0.81 9.19
C PRO A 109 0.15 0.98 7.73
N ALA A 110 0.20 2.21 7.22
CA ALA A 110 -0.19 2.52 5.85
C ALA A 110 0.73 1.87 4.81
N PHE A 111 2.03 1.69 5.12
CA PHE A 111 2.96 0.94 4.27
C PHE A 111 2.61 -0.54 4.14
N GLY A 112 1.96 -1.11 5.17
CA GLY A 112 1.53 -2.50 5.14
C GLY A 112 0.59 -2.79 3.98
N PHE A 113 -0.27 -1.84 3.62
CA PHE A 113 -1.20 -2.01 2.50
C PHE A 113 -0.49 -2.23 1.15
N PHE A 114 0.71 -1.69 0.92
CA PHE A 114 1.49 -1.99 -0.29
C PHE A 114 2.04 -3.39 -0.28
N VAL A 115 2.63 -3.80 0.84
CA VAL A 115 3.15 -5.15 1.00
C VAL A 115 2.02 -6.16 0.82
N PHE A 116 0.83 -5.89 1.36
CA PHE A 116 -0.36 -6.67 1.07
C PHE A 116 -0.72 -6.65 -0.41
N ALA A 117 -0.78 -5.49 -1.06
CA ALA A 117 -1.10 -5.43 -2.48
C ALA A 117 -0.15 -6.29 -3.33
N PHE A 118 1.16 -6.29 -3.04
CA PHE A 118 2.14 -7.12 -3.75
C PHE A 118 2.09 -8.61 -3.33
N LEU A 119 1.83 -8.92 -2.05
CA LEU A 119 1.73 -10.30 -1.55
C LEU A 119 0.41 -10.99 -1.89
N LEU A 120 -0.68 -10.25 -2.04
CA LEU A 120 -2.03 -10.79 -2.31
C LEU A 120 -2.30 -10.97 -3.81
N PHE A 121 -1.45 -10.38 -4.67
CA PHE A 121 -1.54 -10.53 -6.12
C PHE A 121 -0.98 -11.81 -6.79
N PRO A 122 -0.60 -12.92 -6.12
CA PRO A 122 -0.20 -14.10 -6.87
C PRO A 122 -1.35 -14.74 -7.62
N ASP A 123 -2.46 -15.07 -6.97
CA ASP A 123 -3.49 -15.88 -7.61
C ASP A 123 -4.80 -15.67 -6.86
N GLY A 124 -5.85 -15.18 -7.52
CA GLY A 124 -7.21 -15.25 -7.00
C GLY A 124 -7.73 -16.68 -6.82
N ARG A 125 -6.84 -17.67 -6.74
CA ARG A 125 -7.07 -19.10 -6.70
C ARG A 125 -6.07 -19.73 -5.72
N SER A 126 -6.63 -20.23 -4.62
CA SER A 126 -6.02 -20.98 -3.51
C SER A 126 -4.72 -20.43 -2.89
N THR A 127 -4.91 -19.61 -1.85
CA THR A 127 -3.88 -19.30 -0.85
C THR A 127 -3.35 -20.59 -0.22
N SER A 128 -2.14 -21.03 -0.60
CA SER A 128 -1.45 -22.05 0.19
C SER A 128 -1.29 -21.53 1.62
N VAL A 129 -1.43 -22.41 2.63
CA VAL A 129 -1.40 -22.03 4.06
C VAL A 129 -0.14 -21.21 4.42
N ARG A 130 0.96 -21.43 3.69
CA ARG A 130 2.24 -20.71 3.86
C ARG A 130 2.12 -19.22 3.53
N TRP A 131 1.44 -18.85 2.44
CA TRP A 131 1.25 -17.45 2.06
C TRP A 131 0.37 -16.68 3.04
N ARG A 132 -0.64 -17.34 3.60
CA ARG A 132 -1.49 -16.75 4.64
C ARG A 132 -0.69 -16.41 5.90
N ARG A 133 0.30 -17.23 6.28
CA ARG A 133 1.19 -16.93 7.41
C ARG A 133 2.07 -15.70 7.15
N VAL A 134 2.63 -15.57 5.95
CA VAL A 134 3.44 -14.38 5.59
C VAL A 134 2.59 -13.11 5.58
N ALA A 135 1.37 -13.18 5.05
CA ALA A 135 0.43 -12.07 5.09
C ALA A 135 0.09 -11.66 6.54
N TRP A 136 -0.23 -12.62 7.42
CA TRP A 136 -0.48 -12.32 8.83
C TRP A 136 0.74 -11.75 9.54
N PHE A 137 1.93 -12.27 9.24
CA PHE A 137 3.17 -11.73 9.79
C PHE A 137 3.41 -10.28 9.33
N ALA A 138 3.20 -9.97 8.06
CA ALA A 138 3.26 -8.59 7.58
C ALA A 138 2.23 -7.70 8.28
N ALA A 139 1.00 -8.18 8.50
CA ALA A 139 -0.06 -7.41 9.18
C ALA A 139 0.39 -7.05 10.59
N ALA A 140 0.84 -8.06 11.32
CA ALA A 140 1.33 -7.92 12.68
C ALA A 140 2.53 -6.97 12.73
N ASN A 141 3.49 -7.08 11.80
CA ASN A 141 4.66 -6.22 11.73
C ASN A 141 4.28 -4.75 11.53
N TYR A 142 3.41 -4.43 10.56
CA TYR A 142 3.02 -3.05 10.28
C TYR A 142 2.10 -2.46 11.36
N PHE A 143 1.23 -3.29 11.95
CA PHE A 143 0.43 -2.88 13.11
C PHE A 143 1.33 -2.58 14.31
N MET A 144 2.26 -3.48 14.61
CA MET A 144 3.25 -3.30 15.67
C MET A 144 4.10 -2.06 15.42
N GLY A 145 4.57 -1.82 14.19
CA GLY A 145 5.31 -0.62 13.82
C GLY A 145 4.54 0.68 14.08
N GLY A 146 3.23 0.70 13.80
CA GLY A 146 2.39 1.86 14.13
C GLY A 146 2.24 2.08 15.63
N VAL A 147 2.02 1.01 16.40
CA VAL A 147 1.93 1.10 17.87
C VAL A 147 3.27 1.55 18.46
N LEU A 148 4.38 0.96 18.03
CA LEU A 148 5.71 1.35 18.47
C LEU A 148 6.01 2.79 18.07
N GLY A 149 5.73 3.22 16.84
CA GLY A 149 5.94 4.60 16.40
C GLY A 149 5.14 5.63 17.20
N LEU A 150 3.92 5.28 17.64
CA LEU A 150 3.11 6.15 18.52
C LEU A 150 3.59 6.13 19.98
N LEU A 151 4.13 5.03 20.48
CA LEU A 151 4.61 4.93 21.87
C LEU A 151 6.07 5.38 22.03
N TRP A 152 6.83 5.42 20.94
CA TRP A 152 8.25 5.73 20.94
C TRP A 152 8.48 7.24 20.91
N GLY A 153 8.52 7.85 22.10
CA GLY A 153 8.76 9.28 22.31
C GLY A 153 10.00 9.84 21.59
N PRO A 154 11.13 9.13 21.48
CA PRO A 154 12.28 9.60 20.70
C PRO A 154 11.97 9.90 19.23
N LEU A 155 11.11 9.12 18.56
CA LEU A 155 10.69 9.40 17.18
C LEU A 155 9.99 10.74 17.06
N LEU A 156 9.12 11.04 18.03
CA LEU A 156 8.43 12.31 18.10
C LEU A 156 9.44 13.45 18.26
N GLY A 157 10.41 13.32 19.16
CA GLY A 157 11.44 14.33 19.39
C GLY A 157 12.38 14.55 18.19
N GLU A 158 12.65 13.51 17.39
CA GLU A 158 13.44 13.65 16.15
C GLU A 158 12.69 14.41 15.06
N LEU A 159 11.39 14.13 14.89
CA LEU A 159 10.56 14.76 13.86
C LEU A 159 10.02 16.13 14.29
N PHE A 160 9.73 16.29 15.57
CA PHE A 160 9.09 17.44 16.18
C PHE A 160 9.77 17.77 17.53
N PRO A 161 10.97 18.39 17.53
CA PRO A 161 11.75 18.65 18.74
C PRO A 161 11.04 19.54 19.78
N TYR A 162 10.03 20.27 19.35
CA TYR A 162 9.23 21.20 20.14
C TYR A 162 7.92 20.59 20.67
N ALA A 163 7.56 19.37 20.26
CA ALA A 163 6.33 18.70 20.70
C ALA A 163 6.59 17.82 21.91
N GLU A 164 5.66 17.80 22.86
CA GLU A 164 5.71 16.89 23.99
C GLU A 164 4.90 15.61 23.75
N PRO A 165 5.43 14.42 24.06
CA PRO A 165 4.68 13.19 23.90
C PRO A 165 3.52 13.15 24.91
N PRO A 166 2.28 12.86 24.46
CA PRO A 166 1.12 12.76 25.34
C PRO A 166 1.25 11.62 26.35
N PHE A 167 2.04 10.59 26.02
CA PHE A 167 2.34 9.45 26.87
C PHE A 167 3.84 9.42 27.16
N ARG A 168 4.21 9.61 28.43
CA ARG A 168 5.60 9.53 28.88
C ARG A 168 5.85 8.14 29.48
N LEU A 169 6.71 7.37 28.82
CA LEU A 169 7.10 6.05 29.31
C LEU A 169 8.44 6.15 30.07
N PRO A 170 8.58 5.46 31.21
CA PRO A 170 9.75 5.63 32.09
C PRO A 170 11.05 5.07 31.49
N GLU A 171 10.96 4.08 30.60
CA GLU A 171 12.13 3.48 29.95
C GLU A 171 11.83 3.19 28.48
N TYR A 172 12.64 3.75 27.57
CA TYR A 172 12.52 3.50 26.13
C TYR A 172 13.37 2.33 25.64
N PHE A 173 14.25 1.75 26.47
CA PHE A 173 15.18 0.70 26.04
C PHE A 173 14.50 -0.49 25.34
N VAL A 174 13.38 -0.96 25.88
CA VAL A 174 12.60 -2.05 25.28
C VAL A 174 11.96 -1.61 23.97
N LEU A 175 11.49 -0.36 23.88
CA LEU A 175 10.90 0.21 22.67
C LEU A 175 11.96 0.42 21.58
N ASP A 176 13.17 0.83 21.93
CA ASP A 176 14.29 0.99 20.98
C ASP A 176 14.63 -0.35 20.33
N ILE A 177 14.77 -1.41 21.14
CA ILE A 177 15.02 -2.76 20.63
C ILE A 177 13.84 -3.23 19.78
N ALA A 178 12.60 -3.06 20.25
CA ALA A 178 11.41 -3.48 19.51
C ALA A 178 11.27 -2.74 18.17
N PHE A 179 11.56 -1.43 18.13
CA PHE A 179 11.53 -0.63 16.93
C PHE A 179 12.65 -1.03 15.96
N GLY A 180 13.85 -1.29 16.46
CA GLY A 180 14.95 -1.85 15.67
C GLY A 180 14.60 -3.21 15.04
N VAL A 181 14.00 -4.12 15.81
CA VAL A 181 13.50 -5.41 15.30
C VAL A 181 12.43 -5.20 14.23
N PHE A 182 11.47 -4.29 14.47
CA PHE A 182 10.46 -3.93 13.49
C PHE A 182 11.09 -3.44 12.17
N LEU A 183 12.09 -2.55 12.23
CA LEU A 183 12.78 -2.05 11.03
C LEU A 183 13.47 -3.19 10.27
N VAL A 184 14.20 -4.06 10.96
CA VAL A 184 14.85 -5.22 10.34
C VAL A 184 13.83 -6.14 9.66
N CYS A 185 12.72 -6.44 10.34
CA CYS A 185 11.64 -7.24 9.78
C CYS A 185 10.98 -6.56 8.57
N ASN A 186 10.77 -5.24 8.62
CA ASN A 186 10.21 -4.45 7.52
C ASN A 186 11.10 -4.51 6.28
N PHE A 187 12.39 -4.17 6.40
CA PHE A 187 13.32 -4.24 5.28
C PHE A 187 13.48 -5.67 4.74
N GLY A 188 13.46 -6.69 5.61
CA GLY A 188 13.43 -8.09 5.20
C GLY A 188 12.20 -8.45 4.37
N LEU A 189 11.01 -7.99 4.78
CA LEU A 189 9.76 -8.20 4.05
C LEU A 189 9.75 -7.47 2.70
N LEU A 190 10.24 -6.24 2.65
CA LEU A 190 10.38 -5.48 1.41
C LEU A 190 11.34 -6.16 0.44
N ALA A 191 12.49 -6.64 0.92
CA ALA A 191 13.45 -7.39 0.11
C ALA A 191 12.85 -8.69 -0.44
N LEU A 192 12.17 -9.46 0.41
CA LEU A 192 11.46 -10.68 0.00
C LEU A 192 10.38 -10.41 -1.04
N SER A 193 9.62 -9.32 -0.87
CA SER A 193 8.61 -8.87 -1.83
C SER A 193 9.25 -8.54 -3.19
N ALA A 194 10.31 -7.73 -3.19
CA ALA A 194 11.03 -7.35 -4.40
C ALA A 194 11.65 -8.57 -5.11
N VAL A 195 12.30 -9.46 -4.37
CA VAL A 195 12.88 -10.70 -4.93
C VAL A 195 11.78 -11.59 -5.53
N SER A 196 10.64 -11.74 -4.85
CA SER A 196 9.50 -12.50 -5.37
C SER A 196 9.01 -11.93 -6.70
N LEU A 197 8.89 -10.60 -6.79
CA LEU A 197 8.48 -9.90 -8.01
C LEU A 197 9.49 -10.11 -9.14
N VAL A 198 10.80 -9.92 -8.89
CA VAL A 198 11.87 -10.09 -9.88
C VAL A 198 11.94 -11.54 -10.39
N LEU A 199 11.89 -12.53 -9.50
CA LEU A 199 11.92 -13.94 -9.88
C LEU A 199 10.71 -14.31 -10.75
N ARG A 200 9.54 -13.71 -10.50
CA ARG A 200 8.34 -13.91 -11.33
C ARG A 200 8.47 -13.26 -12.70
N LEU A 201 8.95 -12.01 -12.77
CA LEU A 201 9.19 -11.33 -14.04
C LEU A 201 10.19 -12.10 -14.89
N ARG A 202 11.22 -12.69 -14.27
CA ARG A 202 12.19 -13.57 -14.95
C ARG A 202 11.56 -14.88 -15.43
N ARG A 203 10.69 -15.53 -14.63
CA ARG A 203 9.98 -16.76 -15.07
C ARG A 203 9.01 -16.50 -16.21
N ALA A 204 8.29 -15.39 -16.18
CA ALA A 204 7.38 -14.97 -17.24
C ALA A 204 8.15 -14.61 -18.53
N ALA A 205 9.31 -13.96 -18.41
CA ALA A 205 10.19 -13.69 -19.55
C ALA A 205 10.88 -14.95 -20.09
N ALA A 206 11.19 -15.92 -19.24
CA ALA A 206 11.81 -17.20 -19.59
C ALA A 206 10.86 -18.21 -20.25
N THR A 207 9.60 -17.84 -20.49
CA THR A 207 8.65 -18.60 -21.33
C THR A 207 8.41 -17.92 -22.70
N PRO A 208 9.44 -17.71 -23.55
CA PRO A 208 9.22 -17.33 -24.94
C PRO A 208 8.68 -18.56 -25.70
N GLY A 209 7.36 -18.65 -25.92
CA GLY A 209 6.81 -19.83 -26.61
C GLY A 209 5.32 -19.83 -26.92
N CYS A 210 4.44 -20.05 -25.95
CA CYS A 210 3.04 -20.41 -26.29
C CYS A 210 2.04 -19.22 -26.26
N GLY A 211 2.47 -17.94 -26.22
CA GLY A 211 1.58 -16.77 -26.03
C GLY A 211 1.13 -15.96 -27.26
N TYR A 212 1.83 -16.03 -28.39
CA TYR A 212 1.50 -15.23 -29.60
C TYR A 212 0.78 -16.01 -30.72
N ALA A 213 0.61 -17.34 -30.58
CA ALA A 213 -0.11 -18.15 -31.57
C ALA A 213 -1.64 -18.13 -31.40
N GLY A 214 -2.16 -17.70 -30.25
CA GLY A 214 -3.60 -17.75 -29.94
C GLY A 214 -4.44 -16.58 -30.47
N LEU A 215 -3.82 -15.46 -30.84
CA LEU A 215 -4.53 -14.25 -31.29
C LEU A 215 -4.48 -14.02 -32.82
N ARG A 216 -3.68 -14.81 -33.55
CA ARG A 216 -3.63 -14.79 -35.03
C ARG A 216 -4.36 -15.97 -35.70
N GLY A 217 -5.01 -16.84 -34.92
CA GLY A 217 -5.63 -18.08 -35.42
C GLY A 217 -7.12 -18.02 -35.73
N SER A 218 -7.79 -16.85 -35.66
CA SER A 218 -9.24 -16.75 -35.96
C SER A 218 -9.55 -16.10 -37.33
N PHE A 219 -8.54 -15.92 -38.19
CA PHE A 219 -8.71 -15.32 -39.53
C PHE A 219 -8.00 -16.07 -40.66
N ALA A 220 -7.69 -17.37 -40.49
CA ALA A 220 -7.19 -18.20 -41.57
C ALA A 220 -8.10 -19.42 -41.74
N SER A 221 -9.02 -19.30 -42.69
CA SER A 221 -9.68 -20.43 -43.34
C SER A 221 -8.65 -21.40 -43.93
N ASN A 222 -8.92 -22.69 -43.76
CA ASN A 222 -8.53 -23.82 -44.63
C ASN A 222 -7.22 -23.67 -45.42
N SER A 223 -6.16 -24.36 -44.99
CA SER A 223 -5.50 -25.40 -45.81
C SER A 223 -4.25 -25.99 -45.11
N SER A 224 -4.16 -27.31 -45.21
CA SER A 224 -2.94 -28.16 -45.17
C SER A 224 -1.93 -28.04 -44.03
N GLY A 225 -1.93 -29.07 -43.18
CA GLY A 225 -0.75 -29.87 -42.80
C GLY A 225 0.56 -29.16 -42.44
N SER A 226 0.76 -28.88 -41.16
CA SER A 226 2.10 -28.78 -40.57
C SER A 226 2.09 -29.37 -39.15
N SER A 227 2.97 -30.33 -38.92
CA SER A 227 3.19 -31.03 -37.65
C SER A 227 3.56 -30.07 -36.52
N MET A 228 2.94 -30.26 -35.35
CA MET A 228 3.25 -29.55 -34.11
C MET A 228 4.61 -30.00 -33.54
N PRO A 229 5.43 -29.10 -32.97
CA PRO A 229 6.57 -29.48 -32.14
C PRO A 229 6.09 -30.19 -30.86
N SER A 230 6.70 -31.31 -30.51
CA SER A 230 6.32 -32.26 -29.46
C SER A 230 6.46 -31.76 -28.01
N GLY A 231 6.39 -30.43 -27.76
CA GLY A 231 6.69 -29.82 -26.45
C GLY A 231 5.65 -28.90 -25.81
N CYS A 232 4.71 -28.26 -26.54
CA CYS A 232 3.62 -27.49 -25.88
C CYS A 232 2.49 -28.48 -25.53
N SER A 233 2.32 -28.80 -24.25
CA SER A 233 1.08 -29.45 -23.79
C SER A 233 -0.10 -28.53 -24.07
N ARG A 234 -1.14 -29.09 -24.71
CA ARG A 234 -2.33 -28.34 -25.14
C ARG A 234 -3.10 -27.87 -23.90
N TRP A 235 -3.07 -26.57 -23.60
CA TRP A 235 -3.99 -25.98 -22.63
C TRP A 235 -5.40 -26.06 -23.24
N SER A 236 -6.16 -27.11 -22.90
CA SER A 236 -7.54 -27.28 -23.35
C SER A 236 -8.49 -26.61 -22.34
N PRO A 237 -9.27 -25.59 -22.74
CA PRO A 237 -10.25 -24.96 -21.83
C PRO A 237 -11.48 -25.86 -21.54
N ARG A 238 -11.58 -27.06 -22.12
CA ARG A 238 -12.81 -27.88 -22.13
C ARG A 238 -12.91 -28.96 -21.05
N ARG A 239 -11.99 -29.03 -20.07
CA ARG A 239 -12.10 -29.97 -18.92
C ARG A 239 -12.41 -29.29 -17.58
N ALA A 240 -13.06 -28.12 -17.59
CA ALA A 240 -13.47 -27.43 -16.36
C ALA A 240 -15.00 -27.36 -16.17
N PHE A 241 -15.79 -27.96 -17.06
CA PHE A 241 -17.26 -28.03 -16.94
C PHE A 241 -17.76 -29.43 -17.33
N SER A 242 -17.46 -30.43 -16.49
CA SER A 242 -18.09 -31.76 -16.50
C SER A 242 -17.49 -32.57 -15.37
N SER A 243 -17.94 -32.32 -14.14
CA SER A 243 -18.05 -33.34 -13.07
C SER A 243 -18.69 -32.68 -11.84
N SER A 244 -19.99 -32.45 -11.95
CA SER A 244 -20.90 -32.54 -10.81
C SER A 244 -21.95 -33.56 -11.23
N ALA A 245 -21.70 -34.84 -10.96
CA ALA A 245 -22.69 -35.91 -10.88
C ALA A 245 -22.00 -37.23 -10.48
N MET A 246 -22.58 -37.90 -9.47
CA MET A 246 -22.33 -39.28 -9.02
C MET A 246 -21.00 -39.53 -8.27
N VAL A 247 -21.07 -39.85 -6.98
CA VAL A 247 -21.26 -41.21 -6.42
C VAL A 247 -21.57 -41.08 -4.92
N ALA A 248 -22.61 -41.80 -4.51
CA ALA A 248 -23.02 -42.34 -3.19
C ALA A 248 -22.64 -41.58 -1.91
#